data_AF-A0A1I0QSC1-F1
#
_entry.id   AF-A0A1I0QSC1-F1
#
_cell.length_a   1.000
_cell.length_b   1.000
_cell.length_c   1.000
_cell.angle_alpha   90.00
_cell.angle_beta   90.00
_cell.angle_gamma   90.00
#
_symmetry.space_group_name_H-M   'P 1'
#
loop_
_entity.id
_entity.type
_entity.pdbx_description
1 polymer ?
#
loop_
_entity_poly.entity_id
_entity_poly.type
_entity_poly.pdbx_seq_one_letter_code
_entity_poly.pdbx_strand_id
1 'polypeptide(L)' 'MKNLKKLSRNELKDVTGGRLPRVWIAETSCGVIATTTQDWTPQQAQEWFEKVETINCPPPTHSGPSTNLAGN' A
#
# COMPACT_ATOMS: atom_id res chain seq x y z
N MET A 1 -4.07 14.26 -35.50
CA MET A 1 -3.79 14.13 -34.04
C MET A 1 -5.01 14.66 -33.30
N LYS A 2 -5.54 13.94 -32.30
CA LYS A 2 -6.70 14.41 -31.52
C LYS A 2 -6.23 15.54 -30.59
N ASN A 3 -6.82 16.73 -30.73
CA ASN A 3 -6.55 17.87 -29.85
C ASN A 3 -7.16 17.58 -28.46
N LEU A 4 -6.34 17.14 -27.52
CA LEU A 4 -6.77 16.98 -26.13
C LEU A 4 -6.88 18.38 -25.51
N LYS A 5 -8.12 18.82 -25.22
CA LYS A 5 -8.38 20.08 -24.52
C LYS A 5 -7.78 19.99 -23.12
N LYS A 6 -6.84 20.89 -22.80
CA LYS A 6 -6.38 21.07 -21.41
C LYS A 6 -7.53 21.67 -20.61
N LEU A 7 -8.08 20.89 -19.70
CA LEU A 7 -9.10 21.33 -18.75
C LEU A 7 -8.46 22.25 -17.69
N SER A 8 -9.19 23.28 -17.27
CA SER A 8 -8.85 24.11 -16.13
C SER A 8 -9.02 23.34 -14.82
N ARG A 9 -8.46 23.85 -13.72
CA ARG A 9 -8.51 23.18 -12.40
C ARG A 9 -9.92 22.96 -11.87
N ASN A 10 -10.85 23.87 -12.21
CA ASN A 10 -12.26 23.74 -11.83
C ASN A 10 -12.94 22.64 -12.65
N GLU A 11 -12.69 22.60 -13.96
CA GLU A 11 -13.19 21.52 -14.82
C GLU A 11 -12.60 20.15 -14.44
N LEU A 12 -11.34 20.11 -14.01
CA LEU A 12 -10.70 18.91 -13.45
C LEU A 12 -11.42 18.42 -12.19
N LYS A 13 -11.86 19.33 -11.31
CA LYS A 13 -12.68 18.96 -10.15
C LYS A 13 -14.02 18.38 -10.61
N ASP A 14 -14.68 18.98 -11.58
CA ASP A 14 -15.98 18.48 -12.06
C ASP A 14 -15.85 17.09 -12.72
N VAL A 15 -14.80 16.87 -13.53
CA VAL A 15 -14.53 15.56 -14.15
C VAL A 15 -14.14 14.48 -13.12
N THR A 16 -13.52 14.88 -12.01
CA THR A 16 -13.20 13.98 -10.89
C THR A 16 -14.31 13.95 -9.82
N GLY A 17 -15.45 14.60 -10.05
CA GLY A 17 -16.57 14.68 -9.10
C GLY A 17 -16.23 15.37 -7.77
N GLY A 18 -15.18 16.21 -7.74
CA GLY A 18 -14.68 16.89 -6.54
C GLY A 18 -14.07 15.96 -5.49
N ARG A 19 -14.09 14.65 -5.72
CA ARG A 19 -13.52 13.62 -4.85
C ARG A 19 -12.19 13.20 -5.44
N LEU A 20 -11.11 13.82 -4.96
CA LEU A 20 -9.81 13.17 -5.09
C LEU A 20 -9.90 11.84 -4.32
N PRO A 21 -9.58 10.71 -4.95
CA PRO A 21 -9.67 9.43 -4.26
C PRO A 21 -8.72 9.46 -3.06
N ARG A 22 -9.19 8.96 -1.91
CA ARG A 22 -8.35 8.86 -0.72
C ARG A 22 -7.18 7.95 -1.05
N VAL A 23 -5.98 8.42 -0.78
CA VAL A 23 -4.76 7.64 -0.96
C VAL A 23 -4.41 7.00 0.39
N TRP A 24 -4.37 5.68 0.42
CA TRP A 24 -3.87 4.90 1.54
C TRP A 24 -2.43 4.49 1.25
N ILE A 25 -1.54 4.71 2.22
CA ILE A 25 -0.10 4.44 2.11
C ILE A 25 0.27 3.48 3.22
N ALA A 26 0.76 2.30 2.85
CA ALA A 26 1.28 1.29 3.76
C ALA A 26 2.81 1.33 3.70
N GLU A 27 3.47 1.57 4.82
CA GLU A 27 4.91 1.43 4.96
C GLU A 27 5.17 0.20 5.84
N THR A 28 5.81 -0.80 5.25
CA THR A 28 6.05 -2.06 5.96
C THR A 28 7.35 -2.02 6.76
N SER A 29 7.48 -2.89 7.75
CA SER A 29 8.68 -2.96 8.60
C SER A 29 9.96 -3.30 7.82
N CYS A 30 9.85 -3.98 6.69
CA CYS A 30 10.95 -4.33 5.80
C CYS A 30 11.22 -3.27 4.72
N GLY A 31 10.59 -2.09 4.80
CA GLY A 31 10.86 -0.95 3.93
C GLY A 31 10.13 -0.98 2.58
N VAL A 32 9.07 -1.79 2.45
CA VAL A 32 8.21 -1.79 1.25
C VAL A 32 7.12 -0.74 1.41
N ILE A 33 6.91 0.05 0.37
CA ILE A 33 5.85 1.05 0.32
C ILE A 33 4.79 0.58 -0.68
N ALA A 34 3.55 0.43 -0.21
CA ALA A 34 2.40 0.15 -1.04
C ALA A 34 1.39 1.30 -0.97
N THR A 35 0.78 1.65 -2.12
CA THR A 35 -0.21 2.73 -2.20
C THR A 35 -1.45 2.27 -2.93
N THR A 36 -2.63 2.70 -2.47
CA THR A 36 -3.90 2.41 -3.12
C THR A 36 -4.85 3.59 -3.03
N THR A 37 -5.68 3.76 -4.05
CA THR A 37 -6.68 4.83 -4.15
C THR A 37 -8.11 4.30 -4.02
N GLN A 38 -8.25 3.08 -3.48
CA GLN A 38 -9.55 2.44 -3.30
C GLN A 38 -10.41 3.18 -2.26
N ASP A 39 -11.70 3.29 -2.55
CA ASP A 39 -12.68 3.95 -1.66
C ASP A 39 -13.05 3.00 -0.52
N TRP A 40 -12.13 2.87 0.42
CA TRP A 40 -12.25 2.01 1.59
C TRP A 40 -12.65 2.80 2.84
N THR A 41 -13.32 2.10 3.75
CA THR A 41 -13.45 2.58 5.13
C THR A 41 -12.08 2.53 5.84
N PRO A 42 -11.88 3.30 6.92
CA PRO A 42 -10.65 3.21 7.72
C PRO A 42 -10.35 1.78 8.21
N GLN A 43 -11.39 1.00 8.52
CA GLN A 43 -11.24 -0.39 8.96
C GLN A 43 -10.72 -1.29 7.82
N GLN A 44 -11.25 -1.13 6.61
CA GLN A 44 -10.76 -1.89 5.44
C GLN A 44 -9.32 -1.51 5.08
N ALA A 45 -8.95 -0.24 5.23
CA ALA A 45 -7.58 0.19 5.05
C ALA A 45 -6.63 -0.44 6.09
N GLN A 46 -7.07 -0.57 7.35
CA GLN A 46 -6.31 -1.25 8.39
C GLN A 46 -6.07 -2.72 8.07
N GLU A 47 -7.10 -3.45 7.66
CA GLU A 47 -6.97 -4.85 7.22
C GLU A 47 -6.04 -5.00 6.01
N TRP A 48 -6.04 -4.01 5.12
CA TRP A 48 -5.12 -3.98 4.00
C TRP A 48 -3.67 -3.74 4.46
N PHE A 49 -3.42 -2.80 5.38
CA PHE A 49 -2.08 -2.58 5.94
C PHE A 49 -1.48 -3.86 6.52
N GLU A 50 -2.26 -4.62 7.30
CA GLU A 50 -1.82 -5.89 7.90
C GLU A 50 -1.52 -6.97 6.86
N LYS A 51 -2.30 -7.04 5.79
CA LYS A 51 -2.03 -7.94 4.66
C LYS A 51 -0.78 -7.54 3.90
N VAL A 52 -0.58 -6.25 3.64
CA VAL A 52 0.63 -5.74 2.98
C VAL A 52 1.87 -6.08 3.81
N GLU A 53 1.82 -5.88 5.12
CA GLU A 53 2.89 -6.26 6.05
C GLU A 53 3.21 -7.75 5.95
N THR A 54 2.19 -8.61 6.09
CA THR A 54 2.37 -10.06 6.10
C THR A 54 2.91 -10.62 4.77
N ILE A 55 2.44 -10.07 3.64
CA ILE A 55 2.85 -10.52 2.30
C ILE A 55 4.28 -10.07 1.97
N ASN A 56 4.63 -8.83 2.31
CA ASN A 56 5.92 -8.25 1.89
C ASN A 56 7.03 -8.47 2.93
N CYS A 57 6.67 -8.60 4.21
CA CYS A 57 7.59 -8.86 5.31
C CYS A 57 7.17 -10.15 6.04
N PRO A 58 7.24 -11.32 5.38
CA PRO A 58 6.93 -12.56 6.06
C PRO A 58 7.85 -12.74 7.28
N PRO A 59 7.34 -13.32 8.38
CA PRO A 59 8.18 -13.57 9.54
C PRO A 59 9.38 -14.41 9.13
N PRO A 60 10.58 -14.15 9.70
CA PRO A 60 11.77 -14.93 9.37
C PRO A 60 11.48 -16.40 9.68
N THR A 61 11.33 -17.19 8.61
CA THR A 61 11.25 -18.64 8.71
C THR A 61 12.66 -19.13 8.92
N HIS A 62 13.06 -19.30 10.20
CA HIS A 62 14.24 -20.09 10.54
C HIS A 62 13.95 -21.56 10.22
N SER A 63 14.04 -21.92 8.95
CA SER A 63 13.99 -23.31 8.48
C SER A 63 15.44 -23.76 8.24
N GLY A 64 16.14 -24.00 9.34
CA GLY A 64 17.43 -24.68 9.36
C GLY A 64 17.47 -25.59 10.59
N PRO A 65 18.18 -26.73 10.56
CA PRO A 65 18.35 -27.53 11.76
C PRO A 65 19.01 -26.66 12.83
N SER A 66 18.33 -26.49 13.97
CA SER A 66 18.88 -25.92 15.19
C SER A 66 20.05 -26.79 15.63
N THR A 67 21.23 -26.54 15.08
CA THR A 67 22.45 -27.15 15.60
C THR A 67 22.74 -26.36 16.87
N ASN A 68 22.32 -26.91 18.01
CA ASN A 68 22.59 -26.37 19.33
C ASN A 68 24.11 -26.10 19.46
N LEU A 69 24.52 -24.85 19.20
CA LEU A 69 25.87 -24.38 19.48
C LEU A 69 25.94 -23.98 20.97
N ALA A 70 25.86 -24.98 21.83
CA ALA A 70 26.31 -24.88 23.21
C ALA A 70 27.37 -25.97 23.41
N GLY A 71 28.60 -25.65 23.00
CA GLY A 71 29.73 -26.56 23.01
C GLY A 71 31.06 -25.80 22.92
N ASN A 72 31.42 -25.11 24.01
CA ASN A 72 32.77 -25.11 24.61
C ASN A 72 32.74 -24.38 25.95
#